data_AF-A0A2N2FR37-F1
#
_entry.id   AF-A0A2N2FR37-F1
#
_cell.length_a   1.000
_cell.length_b   1.000
_cell.length_c   1.000
_cell.angle_alpha   90.00
_cell.angle_beta   90.00
_cell.angle_gamma   90.00
#
_symmetry.space_group_name_H-M   'P 1'
#
loop_
_entity.id
_entity.type
_entity.pdbx_description
1 polymer ?
#
loop_
_entity_poly.entity_id
_entity_poly.type
_entity_poly.pdbx_seq_one_letter_code
_entity_poly.pdbx_strand_id
1 'polypeptide(L)'
;MPIIEEIKNIKGDKSDWKKFGMMMGIILAVIGFYLLWKKNNCFEYVLILASVFFILGLIIPMALKRVYQAWMALSVIMGFIMTKVIMVIIFYLIVTPVGLVASLTGKKFLDMEMDKKAKSYWIVRETLRKEKSDYEKQF
;
A
#
# COMPACT_ATOMS: atom_id res chain seq x y z
N MET A 1 12.38 -5.78 12.83
CA MET A 1 11.83 -4.95 11.74
C MET A 1 11.02 -5.87 10.84
N PRO A 2 9.69 -5.78 10.81
CA PRO A 2 8.81 -6.78 10.15
C PRO A 2 9.15 -6.99 8.67
N ILE A 3 9.64 -5.94 8.01
CA ILE A 3 9.99 -5.92 6.58
C ILE A 3 11.19 -6.82 6.25
N ILE A 4 12.21 -6.87 7.12
CA ILE A 4 13.42 -7.68 6.88
C ILE A 4 13.11 -9.17 7.06
N GLU A 5 12.17 -9.49 7.96
CA GLU A 5 11.66 -10.85 8.14
C GLU A 5 10.81 -11.29 6.95
N GLU A 6 9.92 -10.43 6.43
CA GLU A 6 9.19 -10.71 5.19
C GLU A 6 10.13 -11.00 4.03
N ILE A 7 11.15 -10.14 3.80
CA ILE A 7 12.14 -10.34 2.73
C ILE A 7 12.90 -11.66 2.91
N LYS A 8 13.28 -11.99 4.14
CA LYS A 8 13.99 -13.24 4.46
C LYS A 8 13.09 -14.48 4.31
N ASN A 9 11.79 -14.32 4.42
CA ASN A 9 10.80 -15.39 4.28
C ASN A 9 10.26 -15.53 2.84
N ILE A 10 10.76 -14.76 1.87
CA ILE A 10 10.48 -14.97 0.44
C ILE A 10 11.17 -16.27 -0.01
N LYS A 11 10.52 -17.40 0.28
CA LYS A 11 10.83 -18.70 -0.29
C LYS A 11 10.13 -18.80 -1.63
N GLY A 12 10.73 -18.23 -2.67
CA GLY A 12 10.24 -18.43 -4.03
C GLY A 12 10.45 -19.89 -4.44
N ASP A 13 9.38 -20.56 -4.86
CA ASP A 13 9.48 -21.90 -5.43
C ASP A 13 10.00 -21.84 -6.87
N LYS A 14 10.47 -22.96 -7.42
CA LYS A 14 10.92 -23.03 -8.83
C LYS A 14 9.80 -22.63 -9.80
N SER A 15 8.53 -22.85 -9.43
CA SER A 15 7.37 -22.44 -10.22
C SER A 15 7.19 -20.91 -10.25
N ASP A 16 7.51 -20.20 -9.18
CA ASP A 16 7.38 -18.74 -9.10
C ASP A 16 8.41 -18.03 -9.97
N TRP A 17 9.64 -18.56 -10.04
CA TRP A 17 10.69 -18.00 -10.90
C TRP A 17 10.32 -18.13 -12.38
N LYS A 18 9.71 -19.25 -12.77
CA LYS A 18 9.21 -19.44 -14.15
C LYS A 18 8.07 -18.49 -14.50
N LYS A 19 7.09 -18.33 -13.60
CA LYS A 19 5.96 -17.41 -13.78
C LYS A 19 6.45 -15.96 -13.92
N PHE A 20 7.43 -15.56 -13.10
CA PHE A 20 8.04 -14.23 -13.19
C PHE A 20 8.72 -14.00 -14.54
N GLY A 21 9.54 -14.96 -15.01
CA GLY A 21 10.18 -14.90 -16.31
C GLY A 21 9.17 -14.81 -17.46
N MET A 22 8.10 -15.59 -17.41
CA MET A 22 7.03 -15.57 -18.42
C MET A 22 6.28 -14.24 -18.41
N MET A 23 5.90 -13.72 -17.24
CA MET A 23 5.21 -12.44 -17.10
C MET A 23 6.07 -11.28 -17.62
N MET A 24 7.34 -11.22 -17.24
CA MET A 24 8.25 -10.18 -17.74
C MET A 24 8.50 -10.31 -19.25
N GLY A 25 8.67 -11.54 -19.76
CA GLY A 25 8.79 -11.79 -21.19
C GLY A 25 7.57 -11.29 -21.99
N ILE A 26 6.36 -11.56 -21.49
CA ILE A 26 5.11 -11.07 -22.13
C ILE A 26 5.06 -9.53 -22.09
N ILE A 27 5.35 -8.91 -20.95
CA ILE A 27 5.32 -7.45 -20.82
C ILE A 27 6.33 -6.79 -21.78
N LEU A 28 7.57 -7.30 -21.82
CA LEU A 28 8.59 -6.80 -22.73
C LEU A 28 8.22 -7.04 -24.20
N ALA A 29 7.58 -8.16 -24.53
CA ALA A 29 7.10 -8.44 -25.88
C ALA A 29 5.99 -7.46 -26.31
N VAL A 30 5.03 -7.15 -25.43
CA VAL A 30 3.97 -6.16 -25.69
C VAL A 30 4.58 -4.77 -25.89
N ILE A 31 5.53 -4.37 -25.03
CA ILE A 31 6.23 -3.07 -25.16
C ILE A 31 7.03 -3.03 -26.46
N GLY A 32 7.72 -4.11 -26.81
CA GLY A 32 8.41 -4.25 -28.08
C GLY A 32 7.45 -4.07 -29.25
N PHE A 33 6.35 -4.81 -29.29
CA PHE A 33 5.36 -4.71 -30.36
C PHE A 33 4.74 -3.30 -30.47
N TYR A 34 4.52 -2.64 -29.33
CA TYR A 34 4.08 -1.24 -29.30
C TYR A 34 5.15 -0.28 -29.85
N LEU A 35 6.44 -0.49 -29.54
CA LEU A 35 7.54 0.30 -30.10
C LEU A 35 7.73 0.09 -31.61
N LEU A 36 7.48 -1.12 -32.10
CA LEU A 36 7.44 -1.45 -33.54
C LEU A 36 6.43 -0.60 -34.28
N TRP A 37 5.22 -0.52 -33.72
CA TRP A 37 4.14 0.27 -34.29
C TRP A 37 4.53 1.75 -34.40
N LYS A 38 5.33 2.23 -33.44
CA LYS A 38 5.83 3.61 -33.40
C LYS A 38 7.06 3.86 -34.29
N LYS A 39 7.58 2.85 -35.02
CA LYS A 39 8.78 2.94 -35.88
C LYS A 39 9.98 3.62 -35.21
N ASN A 40 10.19 3.36 -33.93
CA ASN A 40 11.27 3.97 -33.17
C ASN A 40 12.52 3.07 -33.21
N ASN A 41 13.71 3.65 -33.49
CA ASN A 41 14.96 2.88 -33.67
C ASN A 41 15.40 2.07 -32.44
N CYS A 42 14.87 2.34 -31.26
CA CYS A 42 15.17 1.57 -30.04
C CYS A 42 14.47 0.21 -29.98
N PHE A 43 13.65 -0.14 -30.96
CA PHE A 43 12.87 -1.37 -30.96
C PHE A 43 13.73 -2.64 -30.93
N GLU A 44 14.83 -2.68 -31.69
CA GLU A 44 15.70 -3.86 -31.79
C GLU A 44 16.30 -4.24 -30.43
N TYR A 45 16.76 -3.26 -29.66
CA TYR A 45 17.30 -3.48 -28.32
C TYR A 45 16.24 -4.04 -27.36
N VAL A 46 15.01 -3.53 -27.41
CA VAL A 46 13.92 -3.98 -26.54
C VAL A 46 13.48 -5.40 -26.91
N LEU A 47 13.45 -5.73 -28.20
CA LEU A 47 13.13 -7.08 -28.65
C LEU A 47 14.21 -8.11 -28.30
N ILE A 48 15.49 -7.74 -28.47
CA ILE A 48 16.62 -8.59 -28.09
C ILE A 48 16.56 -8.82 -26.57
N LEU A 49 16.31 -7.78 -25.77
CA LEU A 49 16.15 -7.91 -24.33
C LEU A 49 14.95 -8.78 -23.95
N ALA A 50 13.84 -8.68 -24.67
CA ALA A 50 12.66 -9.52 -24.49
C ALA A 50 12.96 -10.99 -24.77
N SER A 51 13.63 -11.29 -25.89
CA SER A 51 14.02 -12.64 -26.29
C SER A 51 15.02 -13.23 -25.30
N VAL A 52 16.01 -12.45 -24.87
CA VAL A 52 16.98 -12.83 -23.83
C VAL A 52 16.24 -13.17 -22.53
N PHE A 53 15.32 -12.32 -22.06
CA PHE A 53 14.53 -12.62 -20.86
C PHE A 53 13.64 -13.86 -21.00
N PHE A 54 13.06 -14.08 -22.18
CA PHE A 54 12.23 -15.26 -22.46
C PHE A 54 13.06 -16.55 -22.45
N ILE A 55 14.25 -16.51 -23.09
CA ILE A 55 15.21 -17.62 -23.14
C ILE A 55 15.79 -17.90 -21.74
N LEU A 56 16.15 -16.85 -20.98
CA LEU A 56 16.61 -17.00 -19.59
C LEU A 56 15.51 -17.56 -18.68
N GLY A 57 14.25 -17.16 -18.90
CA GLY A 57 13.08 -17.72 -18.20
C GLY A 57 12.83 -19.20 -18.48
N LEU A 58 13.16 -19.66 -19.69
CA LEU A 58 13.00 -21.05 -20.13
C LEU A 58 14.19 -21.95 -19.75
N ILE A 59 15.43 -21.47 -19.94
CA ILE A 59 16.64 -22.32 -19.93
C ILE A 59 17.36 -22.29 -18.57
N ILE A 60 17.43 -21.15 -17.88
CA ILE A 60 18.22 -21.02 -16.64
C ILE A 60 17.42 -20.35 -15.52
N PRO A 61 16.48 -21.06 -14.88
CA PRO A 61 15.72 -20.54 -13.75
C PRO A 61 16.61 -20.18 -12.54
N MET A 62 17.84 -20.71 -12.48
CA MET A 62 18.82 -20.44 -11.42
C MET A 62 19.35 -18.99 -11.45
N ALA A 63 19.51 -18.40 -12.65
CA ALA A 63 19.92 -17.00 -12.80
C ALA A 63 18.75 -16.06 -12.45
N LEU A 64 17.54 -16.45 -12.83
CA LEU A 64 16.31 -15.73 -12.47
C LEU A 64 16.04 -15.69 -10.97
N LYS A 65 16.54 -16.66 -10.18
CA LYS A 65 16.39 -16.66 -8.72
C LYS A 65 16.88 -15.37 -8.08
N ARG A 66 18.09 -14.89 -8.42
CA ARG A 66 18.66 -13.67 -7.81
C ARG A 66 17.90 -12.42 -8.23
N VAL A 67 17.50 -12.36 -9.50
CA VAL A 67 16.71 -11.25 -10.05
C VAL A 67 15.31 -11.21 -9.42
N TYR A 68 14.66 -12.36 -9.30
CA TYR A 68 13.37 -12.51 -8.63
C TYR A 68 13.46 -12.07 -7.16
N GLN A 69 14.49 -12.52 -6.43
CA GLN A 69 14.67 -12.12 -5.03
C GLN A 69 14.89 -10.61 -4.89
N ALA A 70 15.71 -10.00 -5.75
CA ALA A 70 15.92 -8.55 -5.75
C ALA A 70 14.63 -7.79 -6.11
N TRP A 71 13.89 -8.26 -7.11
CA TRP A 71 12.62 -7.68 -7.53
C TRP A 71 11.56 -7.77 -6.43
N MET A 72 11.46 -8.93 -5.77
CA MET A 72 10.51 -9.12 -4.68
C MET A 72 10.89 -8.28 -3.46
N ALA A 73 12.18 -8.13 -3.15
CA ALA A 73 12.61 -7.20 -2.10
C ALA A 73 12.22 -5.75 -2.41
N LEU A 74 12.35 -5.32 -3.67
CA LEU A 74 11.88 -4.01 -4.12
C LEU A 74 10.35 -3.89 -3.98
N SER A 75 9.60 -4.92 -4.37
CA SER A 75 8.14 -4.97 -4.22
C SER A 75 7.71 -4.79 -2.75
N VAL A 76 8.38 -5.44 -1.81
CA VAL A 76 8.11 -5.29 -0.37
C VAL A 76 8.36 -3.85 0.10
N ILE A 77 9.48 -3.24 -0.32
CA ILE A 77 9.78 -1.84 -0.01
C ILE A 77 8.71 -0.90 -0.59
N MET A 78 8.30 -1.15 -1.84
CA MET A 78 7.23 -0.41 -2.49
C MET A 78 5.91 -0.55 -1.73
N GLY A 79 5.54 -1.77 -1.32
CA GLY A 79 4.34 -2.01 -0.51
C GLY A 79 4.34 -1.18 0.77
N PHE A 80 5.46 -1.15 1.48
CA PHE A 80 5.62 -0.34 2.70
C PHE A 80 5.45 1.17 2.44
N ILE A 81 6.03 1.67 1.36
CA ILE A 81 5.89 3.07 0.96
C ILE A 81 4.43 3.36 0.58
N MET A 82 3.81 2.49 -0.22
CA MET A 82 2.43 2.65 -0.67
C MET A 82 1.45 2.69 0.49
N THR A 83 1.59 1.84 1.50
CA THR A 83 0.73 1.89 2.69
C THR A 83 0.83 3.26 3.39
N LYS A 84 2.04 3.82 3.52
CA LYS A 84 2.22 5.16 4.10
C LYS A 84 1.62 6.25 3.21
N VAL A 85 1.84 6.17 1.90
CA VAL A 85 1.30 7.13 0.93
C VAL A 85 -0.23 7.13 0.99
N ILE A 86 -0.87 5.96 0.98
CA ILE A 86 -2.32 5.83 1.11
C ILE A 86 -2.80 6.43 2.43
N MET A 87 -2.11 6.18 3.54
CA MET A 87 -2.47 6.78 4.83
C MET A 87 -2.36 8.31 4.82
N VAL A 88 -1.31 8.86 4.24
CA VAL A 88 -1.14 10.32 4.09
C VAL A 88 -2.26 10.89 3.22
N ILE A 89 -2.55 10.26 2.08
CA ILE A 89 -3.63 10.69 1.18
C ILE A 89 -4.97 10.70 1.90
N ILE A 90 -5.34 9.61 2.59
CA ILE A 90 -6.59 9.52 3.35
C ILE A 90 -6.64 10.61 4.43
N PHE A 91 -5.54 10.82 5.16
CA PHE A 91 -5.49 11.81 6.21
C PHE A 91 -5.69 13.23 5.65
N TYR A 92 -5.02 13.58 4.56
CA TYR A 92 -5.10 14.94 4.00
C TYR A 92 -6.34 15.18 3.14
N LEU A 93 -6.88 14.18 2.44
CA LEU A 93 -8.05 14.34 1.59
C LEU A 93 -9.38 14.08 2.28
N ILE A 94 -9.39 13.30 3.37
CA ILE A 94 -10.64 12.93 4.06
C ILE A 94 -10.62 13.49 5.47
N VAL A 95 -9.67 13.08 6.31
CA VAL A 95 -9.68 13.42 7.75
C VAL A 95 -9.50 14.92 7.97
N THR A 96 -8.54 15.53 7.30
CA THR A 96 -8.20 16.95 7.43
C THR A 96 -9.34 17.88 6.97
N PRO A 97 -9.96 17.71 5.79
CA PRO A 97 -11.09 18.54 5.40
C PRO A 97 -12.32 18.30 6.26
N VAL A 98 -12.58 17.07 6.71
CA VAL A 98 -13.67 16.81 7.66
C VAL A 98 -13.44 17.55 8.98
N GLY A 99 -12.22 17.53 9.50
CA GLY A 99 -11.83 18.30 10.69
C GLY A 99 -11.92 19.81 10.49
N LEU A 100 -11.48 20.33 9.34
CA LEU A 100 -11.60 21.74 8.97
C LEU A 100 -13.06 22.18 8.85
N VAL A 101 -13.90 21.38 8.20
CA VAL A 101 -15.34 21.65 8.07
C VAL A 101 -16.01 21.63 9.46
N ALA A 102 -15.68 20.65 10.31
CA ALA A 102 -16.17 20.60 11.68
C ALA A 102 -15.73 21.84 12.49
N SER A 103 -14.47 22.26 12.34
CA SER A 103 -13.93 23.47 12.95
C SER A 103 -14.64 24.75 12.48
N LEU A 104 -14.90 24.88 11.18
CA LEU A 104 -15.62 26.02 10.61
C LEU A 104 -17.10 26.05 11.00
N THR A 105 -17.72 24.87 11.16
CA THR A 105 -19.12 24.73 11.60
C THR A 105 -19.27 24.94 13.12
N GLY A 106 -18.16 25.15 13.84
CA GLY A 106 -18.17 25.33 15.29
C GLY A 106 -18.55 24.07 16.07
N LYS A 107 -18.59 22.90 15.42
CA LYS A 107 -18.84 21.62 16.10
C LYS A 107 -17.58 21.18 16.81
N LYS A 108 -17.49 21.53 18.10
CA LYS A 108 -16.52 20.95 19.03
C LYS A 108 -16.99 19.54 19.41
N PHE A 109 -16.37 18.51 18.83
CA PHE A 109 -16.61 17.12 19.26
C PHE A 109 -16.11 16.84 20.69
N LEU A 110 -15.18 17.68 21.17
CA LEU A 110 -14.63 17.67 22.51
C LEU A 110 -14.56 19.12 23.00
N ASP A 111 -15.05 19.38 24.22
CA ASP A 111 -14.83 20.66 24.92
C ASP A 111 -13.34 20.77 25.29
N MET A 112 -12.55 21.29 24.34
CA MET A 112 -11.12 21.53 24.50
C MET A 112 -10.83 22.86 25.21
N GLU A 113 -11.86 23.65 25.53
CA GLU A 113 -11.69 24.90 26.27
C GLU A 113 -11.58 24.61 27.77
N MET A 114 -10.38 24.82 28.32
CA MET A 114 -10.13 24.76 29.75
C MET A 114 -10.69 26.01 30.44
N ASP A 115 -11.91 25.93 30.98
CA ASP A 115 -12.46 26.94 31.87
C ASP A 115 -11.74 26.96 33.24
N LYS A 116 -10.89 27.97 33.47
CA LYS A 116 -10.17 28.15 34.73
C LYS A 116 -11.07 28.51 35.92
N LYS A 117 -12.35 28.84 35.69
CA LYS A 117 -13.33 29.15 36.73
C LYS A 117 -14.25 27.96 37.06
N ALA A 118 -14.20 26.88 36.28
CA ALA A 118 -15.00 25.69 36.54
C ALA A 118 -14.51 24.97 37.81
N LYS A 119 -15.45 24.70 38.74
CA LYS A 119 -15.16 23.91 39.96
C LYS A 119 -14.82 22.45 39.66
N SER A 120 -15.31 21.92 38.55
CA SER A 120 -15.04 20.56 38.09
C SER A 120 -15.40 20.43 36.61
N TYR A 121 -14.57 19.72 35.84
CA TYR A 121 -14.86 19.34 34.45
C TYR A 121 -15.68 18.05 34.36
N TRP A 122 -16.14 17.53 35.50
CA TRP A 122 -16.94 16.31 35.55
C TRP A 122 -18.32 16.55 34.94
N ILE A 123 -18.58 15.90 33.81
CA ILE A 123 -19.90 15.90 33.17
C ILE A 123 -20.82 14.99 33.99
N VAL A 124 -21.72 15.60 34.76
CA VAL A 124 -22.71 14.86 35.55
C VAL A 124 -23.71 14.19 34.60
N ARG A 125 -23.84 12.88 34.72
CA ARG A 125 -24.79 12.09 33.93
C ARG A 125 -26.21 12.34 34.47
N GLU A 126 -27.13 12.81 33.63
CA GLU A 126 -28.50 13.19 34.02
C GLU A 126 -29.42 12.00 34.36
N THR A 127 -28.97 10.75 34.25
CA THR A 127 -29.84 9.58 34.46
C THR A 127 -30.09 9.32 35.95
N LEU A 128 -31.16 9.92 36.48
CA LEU A 128 -31.65 9.72 37.85
C LEU A 128 -32.31 8.35 38.07
N ARG A 129 -32.63 7.60 37.01
CA ARG A 129 -33.22 6.25 37.08
C ARG A 129 -32.55 5.34 36.06
N LYS A 130 -31.79 4.35 36.54
CA LYS A 130 -31.15 3.33 35.71
C LYS A 130 -32.17 2.25 35.37
N GLU A 131 -32.52 2.08 34.09
CA GLU A 131 -33.26 0.91 33.64
C GLU A 131 -32.31 -0.23 33.30
N LYS A 132 -32.81 -1.48 33.35
CA LYS A 132 -32.00 -2.67 33.07
C LYS A 132 -31.51 -2.69 31.60
N SER A 133 -32.26 -2.06 30.71
CA SER A 133 -31.96 -1.88 29.28
C SER A 133 -30.75 -0.96 29.03
N ASP A 134 -30.42 -0.04 29.94
CA ASP A 134 -29.27 0.86 29.79
C ASP A 134 -27.93 0.10 29.90
N TYR A 135 -27.92 -1.06 30.56
CA TYR A 135 -26.73 -1.92 30.63
C TYR A 135 -26.47 -2.68 29.32
N GLU A 136 -27.45 -2.75 28.41
CA GLU A 136 -27.28 -3.38 27.10
C GLU A 136 -26.69 -2.43 26.06
N LYS A 137 -26.74 -1.11 26.31
CA LYS A 137 -26.22 -0.06 25.41
C LYS A 137 -25.14 0.75 26.12
N GLN A 138 -23.94 0.16 26.23
CA GLN A 138 -22.80 0.78 26.93
C GLN A 138 -22.04 1.85 26.13
N PHE A 139 -22.28 1.99 24.83
CA PHE A 139 -21.52 2.88 23.92
C PHE A 139 -22.44 3.81 23.15
#